data_AF-A0A1H0QK64-F1
#
_entry.id   AF-A0A1H0QK64-F1
#
_cell.length_a   1.000
_cell.length_b   1.000
_cell.length_c   1.000
_cell.angle_alpha   90.00
_cell.angle_beta   90.00
_cell.angle_gamma   90.00
#
_symmetry.space_group_name_H-M   'P 1'
#
loop_
_entity.id
_entity.type
_entity.pdbx_description
1 polymer ?
#
loop_
_entity_poly.entity_id
_entity_poly.type
_entity_poly.pdbx_seq_one_letter_code
_entity_poly.pdbx_strand_id
1 'polypeptide(L)'
;MKPFHKIIIKYSLITFVAFIATWYVVFESPLNIPEYIPFTPIKTNGAILCTIFITVLIIAQKRLIKVQHDISIILLMLYSTWIFFIAECLFHGVMLIITVDYTLHEFLSGIITITLVNAALSFFVAFQLKTRRTGRLILFIIILTVLFNLLAHFFPNLTRNN
;
A
#
# COMPACT_ATOMS: atom_id res chain seq x y z
N MET A 1 13.50 -21.20 -14.45
CA MET A 1 13.35 -19.93 -13.73
C MET A 1 12.36 -20.11 -12.59
N LYS A 2 12.71 -19.72 -11.35
CA LYS A 2 11.77 -19.78 -10.20
C LYS A 2 10.49 -19.00 -10.54
N PRO A 3 9.28 -19.45 -10.13
CA PRO A 3 8.01 -18.89 -10.58
C PRO A 3 7.63 -17.53 -9.95
N PHE A 4 8.62 -16.67 -9.69
CA PHE A 4 8.42 -15.36 -9.05
C PHE A 4 7.58 -14.41 -9.90
N HIS A 5 7.87 -14.32 -11.20
CA HIS A 5 7.12 -13.46 -12.12
C HIS A 5 5.63 -13.81 -12.13
N LYS A 6 5.27 -15.10 -12.04
CA LYS A 6 3.88 -15.54 -11.94
C LYS A 6 3.21 -15.05 -10.66
N ILE A 7 3.94 -15.02 -9.55
CA ILE A 7 3.44 -14.48 -8.28
C ILE A 7 3.25 -12.97 -8.40
N ILE A 8 4.26 -12.25 -8.90
CA ILE A 8 4.20 -10.79 -9.05
C ILE A 8 3.00 -10.39 -9.91
N ILE A 9 2.90 -10.92 -11.13
CA ILE A 9 1.80 -10.62 -12.06
C ILE A 9 0.43 -10.96 -11.44
N LYS A 10 0.31 -12.15 -10.83
CA LYS A 10 -0.95 -12.57 -10.22
C LYS A 10 -1.40 -11.62 -9.11
N TYR A 11 -0.50 -11.27 -8.19
CA TYR A 11 -0.87 -10.37 -7.09
C TYR A 11 -1.01 -8.93 -7.56
N SER A 12 -0.28 -8.47 -8.57
CA SER A 12 -0.50 -7.15 -9.17
C SER A 12 -1.89 -7.02 -9.76
N LEU A 13 -2.37 -8.03 -10.49
CA LEU A 13 -3.74 -8.05 -11.02
C LEU A 13 -4.79 -8.07 -9.91
N ILE A 14 -4.58 -8.87 -8.85
CA ILE A 14 -5.48 -8.90 -7.69
C ILE A 14 -5.54 -7.52 -7.03
N THR A 15 -4.38 -6.88 -6.80
CA THR A 15 -4.30 -5.54 -6.22
C THR A 15 -4.99 -4.50 -7.10
N PHE A 16 -4.75 -4.54 -8.41
CA PHE A 16 -5.39 -3.64 -9.37
C PHE A 16 -6.92 -3.77 -9.34
N VAL A 17 -7.45 -4.99 -9.36
CA VAL A 17 -8.91 -5.22 -9.22
C VAL A 17 -9.41 -4.69 -7.88
N ALA A 18 -8.66 -4.87 -6.79
CA ALA A 18 -9.02 -4.33 -5.48
C ALA A 18 -9.04 -2.79 -5.48
N PHE A 19 -8.15 -2.12 -6.22
CA PHE A 19 -8.15 -0.66 -6.34
C PHE A 19 -9.37 -0.15 -7.11
N ILE A 20 -9.69 -0.78 -8.24
CA ILE A 20 -10.92 -0.46 -8.99
C ILE A 20 -12.16 -0.68 -8.14
N ALA A 21 -12.25 -1.83 -7.46
CA ALA A 21 -13.39 -2.15 -6.60
C ALA A 21 -13.51 -1.15 -5.44
N THR A 22 -12.39 -0.76 -4.82
CA THR A 22 -12.39 0.24 -3.74
C THR A 22 -12.82 1.60 -4.25
N TRP A 23 -12.29 2.03 -5.39
CA TRP A 23 -12.69 3.29 -6.03
C TRP A 23 -14.19 3.30 -6.32
N TYR A 24 -14.72 2.25 -6.94
CA TYR A 24 -16.15 2.14 -7.23
C TYR A 24 -17.00 2.13 -5.95
N VAL A 25 -16.62 1.35 -4.94
CA VAL A 25 -17.38 1.26 -3.68
C VAL A 25 -17.38 2.58 -2.91
N VAL A 26 -16.28 3.31 -2.96
CA VAL A 26 -16.10 4.55 -2.20
C VAL A 26 -16.73 5.75 -2.89
N PHE A 27 -16.61 5.85 -4.22
CA PHE A 27 -16.99 7.05 -4.97
C PHE A 27 -18.29 6.90 -5.76
N GLU A 28 -18.64 5.69 -6.21
CA GLU A 28 -19.76 5.46 -7.13
C GLU A 28 -20.91 4.65 -6.50
N SER A 29 -20.67 3.92 -5.41
CA SER A 29 -21.67 3.05 -4.81
C SER A 29 -22.72 3.84 -4.04
N PRO A 30 -24.02 3.45 -4.09
CA PRO A 30 -25.07 4.02 -3.25
C PRO A 30 -24.92 3.64 -1.76
N LEU A 31 -23.89 2.87 -1.40
CA LEU A 31 -23.51 2.60 -0.03
C LEU A 31 -23.01 3.93 0.58
N ASN A 32 -23.84 4.58 1.39
CA ASN A 32 -23.49 5.78 2.17
C ASN A 32 -22.41 5.46 3.22
N ILE A 33 -21.19 5.18 2.78
CA ILE A 33 -20.04 4.91 3.64
C ILE A 33 -19.63 6.25 4.26
N PRO A 34 -19.58 6.37 5.59
CA PRO A 34 -19.19 7.61 6.24
C PRO A 34 -17.74 7.97 5.88
N GLU A 35 -17.46 9.24 5.60
CA GLU A 35 -16.11 9.70 5.21
C GLU A 35 -15.07 9.40 6.31
N TYR A 36 -15.51 9.42 7.58
CA TYR A 36 -14.69 9.15 8.76
C TYR A 36 -15.24 7.97 9.55
N ILE A 37 -14.33 7.23 10.19
CA ILE A 37 -14.70 6.24 11.19
C ILE A 37 -15.28 6.98 12.40
N PRO A 38 -16.48 6.64 12.89
CA PRO A 38 -17.12 7.33 14.01
C PRO A 38 -16.17 7.52 15.20
N PHE A 39 -16.16 8.73 15.75
CA PHE A 39 -15.33 9.10 16.90
C PHE A 39 -13.81 9.08 16.67
N THR A 40 -13.34 9.07 15.42
CA THR A 40 -11.91 9.18 15.09
C THR A 40 -11.66 10.13 13.92
N PRO A 41 -10.48 10.78 13.84
CA PRO A 41 -10.11 11.61 12.69
C PRO A 41 -9.67 10.79 11.46
N ILE A 42 -9.87 9.47 11.47
CA ILE A 42 -9.37 8.57 10.44
C ILE A 42 -10.39 8.47 9.31
N LYS A 43 -9.95 8.81 8.08
CA LYS A 43 -10.76 8.63 6.88
C LYS A 43 -11.00 7.15 6.59
N THR A 44 -12.26 6.78 6.38
CA THR A 44 -12.68 5.39 6.13
C THR A 44 -12.00 4.82 4.89
N ASN A 45 -11.86 5.63 3.84
CA ASN A 45 -11.22 5.23 2.57
C ASN A 45 -9.75 4.83 2.77
N GLY A 46 -9.02 5.61 3.58
CA GLY A 46 -7.63 5.31 3.93
C GLY A 46 -7.51 4.02 4.74
N ALA A 47 -8.43 3.78 5.69
CA ALA A 47 -8.44 2.55 6.48
C ALA A 47 -8.73 1.30 5.62
N ILE A 48 -9.66 1.39 4.66
CA ILE A 48 -9.97 0.31 3.71
C ILE A 48 -8.74 0.01 2.85
N LEU A 49 -8.12 1.04 2.26
CA LEU A 49 -6.92 0.88 1.44
C LEU A 49 -5.75 0.26 2.23
N CYS A 50 -5.48 0.75 3.44
CA CYS A 50 -4.45 0.16 4.31
C CYS A 50 -4.72 -1.32 4.61
N THR A 51 -5.99 -1.70 4.87
CA THR A 51 -6.37 -3.09 5.14
C THR A 51 -6.11 -3.97 3.91
N ILE A 52 -6.44 -3.49 2.71
CA ILE A 52 -6.15 -4.19 1.45
C ILE A 52 -4.64 -4.35 1.27
N PHE A 53 -3.87 -3.28 1.48
CA PHE A 53 -2.41 -3.29 1.33
C PHE A 53 -1.78 -4.37 2.22
N ILE A 54 -2.10 -4.35 3.51
CA ILE A 54 -1.57 -5.30 4.49
C ILE A 54 -1.96 -6.73 4.11
N THR A 55 -3.23 -6.95 3.75
CA THR A 55 -3.73 -8.28 3.39
C THR A 55 -2.99 -8.86 2.19
N VAL A 56 -2.86 -8.08 1.12
CA VAL A 56 -2.14 -8.50 -0.09
C VAL A 56 -0.66 -8.72 0.21
N LEU A 57 0.00 -7.80 0.92
CA LEU A 57 1.41 -7.93 1.30
C LEU A 57 1.66 -9.24 2.08
N ILE A 58 0.85 -9.54 3.10
CA ILE A 58 0.99 -10.76 3.90
C ILE A 58 0.85 -12.00 3.01
N ILE A 59 -0.17 -12.06 2.16
CA ILE A 59 -0.43 -13.23 1.32
C ILE A 59 0.67 -13.40 0.27
N ALA A 60 1.05 -12.32 -0.41
CA ALA A 60 2.07 -12.34 -1.46
C ALA A 60 3.44 -12.74 -0.90
N GLN A 61 3.87 -12.11 0.20
CA GLN A 61 5.16 -12.40 0.84
C GLN A 61 5.21 -13.81 1.42
N LYS A 62 4.12 -14.30 2.05
CA LYS A 62 4.04 -15.71 2.49
C LYS A 62 4.23 -16.67 1.32
N ARG A 63 3.67 -16.35 0.14
CA ARG A 63 3.83 -17.19 -1.05
C ARG A 63 5.24 -17.11 -1.63
N LEU A 64 5.86 -15.94 -1.63
CA LEU A 64 7.27 -15.75 -2.04
C LEU A 64 8.22 -16.56 -1.15
N ILE A 65 8.03 -16.52 0.17
CA ILE A 65 8.82 -17.31 1.13
C ILE A 65 8.64 -18.82 0.91
N LYS A 66 7.42 -19.28 0.62
CA LYS A 66 7.17 -20.70 0.29
C LYS A 66 7.91 -21.16 -0.97
N VAL A 67 8.07 -20.28 -1.96
CA VAL A 67 8.83 -20.59 -3.19
C VAL A 67 10.34 -20.52 -2.96
N GLN A 68 10.81 -19.59 -2.13
CA GLN A 68 12.21 -19.47 -1.74
C GLN A 68 12.34 -19.10 -0.27
N HIS A 69 12.70 -20.10 0.54
CA HIS A 69 12.83 -19.97 1.99
C HIS A 69 13.97 -19.00 2.39
N ASP A 70 15.05 -18.98 1.61
CA ASP A 70 16.24 -18.15 1.86
C ASP A 70 16.17 -16.75 1.27
N ILE A 71 14.97 -16.28 0.89
CA ILE A 71 14.81 -14.91 0.39
C ILE A 71 15.14 -13.89 1.49
N SER A 72 15.88 -12.83 1.14
CA SER A 72 16.21 -11.75 2.08
C SER A 72 15.00 -10.84 2.31
N ILE A 73 14.98 -10.12 3.44
CA ILE A 73 13.93 -9.15 3.78
C ILE A 73 13.86 -8.04 2.72
N ILE A 74 15.02 -7.59 2.23
CA ILE A 74 15.13 -6.55 1.19
C ILE A 74 14.53 -7.05 -0.13
N LEU A 75 14.80 -8.30 -0.54
CA LEU A 75 14.21 -8.86 -1.76
C LEU A 75 12.69 -9.05 -1.64
N LEU A 76 12.21 -9.51 -0.49
CA LEU A 76 10.77 -9.57 -0.18
C LEU A 76 10.12 -8.19 -0.28
N MET A 77 10.79 -7.19 0.31
CA MET A 77 10.35 -5.80 0.26
C MET A 77 10.20 -5.35 -1.19
N LEU A 78 11.28 -5.44 -1.97
CA LEU A 78 11.34 -5.04 -3.36
C LEU A 78 10.29 -5.75 -4.22
N TYR A 79 10.16 -7.08 -4.14
CA TYR A 79 9.18 -7.80 -4.95
C TYR A 79 7.74 -7.41 -4.62
N SER A 80 7.43 -7.14 -3.34
CA SER A 80 6.08 -6.71 -3.00
C SER A 80 5.86 -5.25 -3.38
N THR A 81 6.87 -4.37 -3.28
CA THR A 81 6.79 -3.01 -3.82
C THR A 81 6.52 -3.02 -5.32
N TRP A 82 7.19 -3.91 -6.08
CA TRP A 82 6.92 -4.10 -7.50
C TRP A 82 5.48 -4.54 -7.79
N ILE A 83 4.91 -5.41 -6.93
CA ILE A 83 3.50 -5.82 -7.07
C ILE A 83 2.58 -4.60 -7.06
N PHE A 84 2.75 -3.71 -6.09
CA PHE A 84 1.95 -2.51 -5.92
C PHE A 84 2.25 -1.45 -6.97
N PHE A 85 3.52 -1.23 -7.32
CA PHE A 85 3.90 -0.29 -8.36
C PHE A 85 3.24 -0.62 -9.71
N ILE A 86 3.25 -1.89 -10.12
CA ILE A 86 2.57 -2.32 -11.34
C ILE A 86 1.06 -2.10 -11.25
N ALA A 87 0.45 -2.42 -10.10
CA ALA A 87 -0.98 -2.25 -9.89
C ALA A 87 -1.39 -0.77 -9.93
N GLU A 88 -0.59 0.12 -9.34
CA GLU A 88 -0.78 1.58 -9.35
C GLU A 88 -0.66 2.17 -10.76
N CYS A 89 0.37 1.76 -11.52
CA CYS A 89 0.51 2.17 -12.91
C CYS A 89 -0.72 1.80 -13.75
N LEU A 90 -1.27 0.59 -13.55
CA LEU A 90 -2.49 0.15 -14.23
C LEU A 90 -3.72 0.94 -13.76
N PHE A 91 -3.87 1.15 -12.45
CA PHE A 91 -5.01 1.88 -11.88
C PHE A 91 -5.05 3.33 -12.37
N HIS A 92 -3.96 4.06 -12.21
CA HIS A 92 -3.87 5.44 -12.67
C HIS A 92 -3.90 5.56 -14.20
N GLY A 93 -3.43 4.53 -14.93
CA GLY A 93 -3.61 4.46 -16.38
C GLY A 93 -5.08 4.35 -16.79
N VAL A 94 -5.89 3.61 -16.05
CA VAL A 94 -7.35 3.54 -16.26
C VAL A 94 -8.02 4.85 -15.86
N MET A 95 -7.62 5.45 -14.73
CA MET A 95 -8.21 6.72 -14.27
C MET A 95 -7.96 7.87 -15.25
N LEU A 96 -6.79 7.91 -15.89
CA LEU A 96 -6.48 8.87 -16.94
C LEU A 96 -7.42 8.76 -18.16
N ILE A 97 -7.96 7.56 -18.43
CA ILE A 97 -8.89 7.32 -19.54
C ILE A 97 -10.33 7.65 -19.16
N ILE A 98 -10.73 7.33 -17.93
CA ILE A 98 -12.12 7.44 -17.46
C ILE A 98 -12.46 8.86 -16.98
N THR A 99 -11.49 9.55 -16.36
CA THR A 99 -11.74 10.81 -15.65
C THR A 99 -11.23 12.00 -16.47
N VAL A 100 -12.14 12.91 -16.83
CA VAL A 100 -11.86 14.04 -17.74
C VAL A 100 -10.84 15.02 -17.15
N ASP A 101 -10.88 15.25 -15.83
CA ASP A 101 -10.02 16.25 -15.14
C ASP A 101 -8.75 15.64 -14.52
N TYR A 102 -8.40 14.39 -14.84
CA TYR A 102 -7.29 13.70 -14.20
C TYR A 102 -5.93 14.22 -14.71
N THR A 103 -5.16 14.86 -13.83
CA THR A 103 -3.91 15.52 -14.23
C THR A 103 -2.70 14.57 -14.16
N LEU A 104 -1.65 14.89 -14.93
CA LEU A 104 -0.36 14.20 -14.83
C LEU A 104 0.23 14.31 -13.41
N HIS A 105 -0.06 15.39 -12.70
CA HIS A 105 0.38 15.57 -11.32
C HIS A 105 -0.27 14.55 -10.38
N GLU A 106 -1.57 14.31 -10.51
CA GLU A 106 -2.30 13.30 -9.73
C GLU A 106 -1.82 11.89 -10.05
N PHE A 107 -1.54 11.61 -11.34
CA PHE A 107 -0.90 10.36 -11.76
C PHE A 107 0.43 10.11 -11.05
N LEU A 108 1.36 11.05 -11.13
CA LEU A 108 2.71 10.90 -10.57
C LEU A 108 2.70 10.91 -9.04
N SER A 109 1.93 11.81 -8.43
CA SER A 109 1.84 11.91 -6.98
C SER A 109 1.23 10.65 -6.36
N GLY A 110 0.19 10.08 -6.97
CA GLY A 110 -0.42 8.82 -6.53
C GLY A 110 0.56 7.65 -6.57
N ILE A 111 1.21 7.43 -7.72
CA ILE A 111 2.20 6.36 -7.90
C ILE A 111 3.34 6.50 -6.89
N ILE A 112 3.94 7.69 -6.76
CA ILE A 112 5.09 7.91 -5.88
C ILE A 112 4.68 7.68 -4.42
N THR A 113 3.57 8.30 -3.99
CA THR A 113 3.11 8.23 -2.60
C THR A 113 2.78 6.79 -2.21
N ILE A 114 1.99 6.10 -3.03
CA ILE A 114 1.56 4.73 -2.71
C ILE A 114 2.74 3.76 -2.80
N THR A 115 3.67 3.96 -3.73
CA THR A 115 4.88 3.11 -3.82
C THR A 115 5.79 3.27 -2.60
N LEU A 116 5.98 4.51 -2.11
CA LEU A 116 6.78 4.76 -0.90
C LEU A 116 6.13 4.18 0.36
N VAL A 117 4.82 4.41 0.53
CA VAL A 117 4.05 3.84 1.65
C VAL A 117 4.10 2.32 1.60
N ASN A 118 3.92 1.72 0.42
CA ASN A 118 3.98 0.27 0.27
C ASN A 118 5.39 -0.28 0.48
N ALA A 119 6.46 0.43 0.10
CA ALA A 119 7.81 -0.01 0.40
C ALA A 119 8.04 -0.10 1.92
N ALA A 120 7.60 0.91 2.67
CA ALA A 120 7.67 0.91 4.13
C ALA A 120 6.84 -0.25 4.72
N LEU A 121 5.55 -0.36 4.36
CA LEU A 121 4.68 -1.45 4.85
C LEU A 121 5.22 -2.83 4.48
N SER A 122 5.72 -3.00 3.26
CA SER A 122 6.30 -4.24 2.76
C SER A 122 7.51 -4.66 3.57
N PHE A 123 8.36 -3.72 3.99
CA PHE A 123 9.47 -3.99 4.90
C PHE A 123 8.97 -4.52 6.26
N PHE A 124 7.98 -3.86 6.86
CA PHE A 124 7.40 -4.30 8.14
C PHE A 124 6.81 -5.70 8.08
N VAL A 125 6.02 -5.97 7.04
CA VAL A 125 5.41 -7.30 6.85
C VAL A 125 6.51 -8.35 6.63
N ALA A 126 7.55 -8.05 5.85
CA ALA A 126 8.64 -8.98 5.59
C ALA A 126 9.44 -9.28 6.86
N PHE A 127 9.71 -8.25 7.66
CA PHE A 127 10.35 -8.39 8.96
C PHE A 127 9.50 -9.24 9.91
N GLN A 128 8.19 -8.99 9.99
CA GLN A 128 7.28 -9.79 10.82
C GLN A 128 7.28 -11.27 10.44
N LEU A 129 7.14 -11.54 9.14
CA LEU A 129 7.00 -12.90 8.62
C LEU A 129 8.27 -13.73 8.80
N LYS A 130 9.46 -13.13 8.64
CA LYS A 130 10.73 -13.84 8.85
C LYS A 130 11.11 -13.97 10.31
N THR A 131 10.92 -12.93 11.12
CA THR A 131 11.46 -12.91 12.48
C THR A 131 10.48 -13.47 13.51
N ARG A 132 9.17 -13.55 13.21
CA ARG A 132 8.08 -13.99 14.12
C ARG A 132 8.05 -13.27 15.48
N ARG A 133 8.71 -12.11 15.61
CA ARG A 133 8.79 -11.34 16.85
C ARG A 133 7.87 -10.12 16.78
N THR A 134 6.59 -10.34 17.08
CA THR A 134 5.54 -9.30 17.05
C THR A 134 5.88 -8.09 17.92
N GLY A 135 6.53 -8.29 19.07
CA GLY A 135 6.92 -7.20 19.97
C GLY A 135 7.96 -6.23 19.38
N ARG A 136 8.88 -6.71 18.52
CA ARG A 136 9.85 -5.83 17.84
C ARG A 136 9.23 -5.02 16.72
N LEU A 137 8.12 -5.49 16.15
CA LEU A 137 7.38 -4.78 15.10
C LEU A 137 6.62 -3.58 15.68
N ILE A 138 5.99 -3.73 16.85
CA ILE A 138 5.33 -2.63 17.55
C ILE A 138 6.33 -1.52 17.88
N LEU A 139 7.52 -1.89 18.38
CA LEU A 139 8.58 -0.93 18.69
C LEU A 139 9.06 -0.18 17.43
N PHE A 140 9.15 -0.86 16.29
CA PHE A 140 9.55 -0.25 15.02
C PHE A 140 8.44 0.62 14.41
N ILE A 141 7.16 0.25 14.57
CA ILE A 141 6.02 1.11 14.22
C ILE A 141 6.05 2.39 15.05
N ILE A 142 6.26 2.29 16.37
CA ILE A 142 6.39 3.46 17.26
C ILE A 142 7.53 4.36 16.80
N ILE A 143 8.72 3.79 16.50
CA ILE A 143 9.86 4.55 15.98
C ILE A 143 9.50 5.25 14.66
N LEU A 144 8.82 4.56 13.75
CA LEU A 144 8.45 5.13 12.45
C LEU A 144 7.38 6.23 12.58
N THR A 145 6.40 6.07 13.49
CA THR A 145 5.42 7.11 13.80
C THR A 145 6.08 8.34 14.42
N VAL A 146 7.06 8.14 15.32
CA VAL A 146 7.86 9.24 15.89
C VAL A 146 8.67 9.93 14.80
N LEU A 147 9.28 9.19 13.89
CA LEU A 147 10.02 9.73 12.75
C LEU A 147 9.11 10.53 11.81
N PHE A 148 7.92 10.02 11.50
CA PHE A 148 6.93 10.75 10.69
C PHE A 148 6.44 12.03 11.38
N ASN A 149 6.19 11.98 12.69
CA ASN A 149 5.81 13.18 13.45
C ASN A 149 6.94 14.21 13.55
N LEU A 150 8.19 13.76 13.70
CA LEU A 150 9.36 14.63 13.65
C LEU A 150 9.51 15.27 12.27
N LEU A 151 9.38 14.49 11.20
CA LEU A 151 9.40 15.00 9.83
C LEU A 151 8.26 16.00 9.58
N ALA A 152 7.05 15.74 10.05
CA ALA A 152 5.93 16.66 9.96
C ALA A 152 6.16 17.95 10.78
N HIS A 153 6.89 17.88 11.89
CA HIS A 153 7.28 19.05 12.68
C HIS A 153 8.31 19.92 11.96
N PHE A 154 9.30 19.33 11.29
CA PHE A 154 10.31 20.05 10.52
C PHE A 154 9.82 20.52 9.14
N PHE A 155 8.81 19.85 8.56
CA PHE A 155 8.21 20.18 7.27
C PHE A 155 6.69 20.40 7.41
N PRO A 156 6.26 21.52 8.01
CA PRO A 156 4.85 21.78 8.31
C PRO A 156 3.95 21.97 7.06
N ASN A 157 4.53 22.10 5.87
CA ASN A 157 3.79 22.14 4.60
C ASN A 157 3.23 20.78 4.16
N LEU A 158 3.58 19.67 4.83
CA LEU A 158 3.01 18.33 4.57
C LEU A 158 1.69 18.06 5.31
N THR A 159 1.40 18.81 6.37
CA THR A 159 0.17 18.67 7.18
C THR A 159 -0.87 19.74 6.89
N ARG A 160 -0.52 20.74 6.10
CA ARG A 160 -1.39 21.86 5.76
C ARG A 160 -2.14 21.58 4.46
N ASN A 161 -3.09 20.65 4.51
CA ASN A 161 -4.12 20.58 3.47
C ASN A 161 -5.12 21.71 3.72
N ASN A 162 -5.31 22.55 2.69
CA ASN A 162 -6.55 23.29 2.47
C ASN A 162 -7.72 22.30 2.33
#